data_AF-A0A3C1VIA2-F1
#
_entry.id   AF-A0A3C1VIA2-F1
#
_cell.length_a   1.000
_cell.length_b   1.000
_cell.length_c   1.000
_cell.angle_alpha   90.00
_cell.angle_beta   90.00
_cell.angle_gamma   90.00
#
_symmetry.space_group_name_H-M   'P 1'
#
loop_
_entity.id
_entity.type
_entity.pdbx_description
1 polymer ?
#
loop_
_entity_poly.entity_id
_entity_poly.type
_entity_poly.pdbx_seq_one_letter_code
_entity_poly.pdbx_strand_id
1 'polypeptide(L)'
;LFIDEIHRWNKAQQDALLPHVENGTVTLIGATTENPSFEVISALLSRCRVIIIKALAPEDIESILQRALKDKEYGFGKIKVEGATQAIKHLAIMASGDARVALNTLELAVKASLKDNQSVITDELIKQSLQRTHLVYDKGGEEHFNLISALHKSMRGSNPDAALYWLGRMLEAGEDPLYIARRLIRFASEDIGLADPQALVQATAGFQAAHNIGMPECNVILAQTVVYLANAPKSNSLYKAYQAVQQDVKATINEGVPLHLRNAPTDLMKEVGYGQGYKYNPDYDEPVEQDYLPPSLKGRKYLDNKNYQSKI
;
A
#
# COMPACT_ATOMS: atom_id res chain seq x y z
N LEU A 1 5.08 -3.72 -32.37
CA LEU A 1 6.06 -3.09 -31.46
C LEU A 1 5.75 -3.55 -30.05
N PHE A 2 6.64 -4.32 -29.44
CA PHE A 2 6.52 -4.69 -28.03
C PHE A 2 7.37 -3.74 -27.19
N ILE A 3 6.79 -3.18 -26.13
CA ILE A 3 7.48 -2.32 -25.16
C ILE A 3 7.29 -2.94 -23.79
N ASP A 4 8.39 -3.43 -23.23
CA ASP A 4 8.41 -3.89 -21.83
C ASP A 4 8.50 -2.70 -20.89
N GLU A 5 7.89 -2.81 -19.71
CA GLU A 5 7.82 -1.77 -18.68
C GLU A 5 7.45 -0.37 -19.21
N ILE A 6 6.35 -0.30 -19.97
CA ILE A 6 5.91 0.94 -20.63
C ILE A 6 5.65 2.09 -19.63
N HIS A 7 5.39 1.78 -18.35
CA HIS A 7 5.23 2.77 -17.28
C HIS A 7 6.52 3.60 -17.06
N ARG A 8 7.70 3.12 -17.45
CA ARG A 8 8.96 3.87 -17.31
C ARG A 8 9.09 4.99 -18.33
N TRP A 9 8.24 5.00 -19.37
CA TRP A 9 8.29 6.02 -20.39
C TRP A 9 7.55 7.27 -19.93
N ASN A 10 8.19 8.42 -20.09
CA ASN A 10 7.55 9.68 -19.78
C ASN A 10 6.46 10.02 -20.80
N LYS A 11 5.63 11.02 -20.47
CA LYS A 11 4.50 11.45 -21.29
C LYS A 11 4.87 11.72 -22.76
N ALA A 12 5.97 12.44 -23.00
CA ALA A 12 6.39 12.79 -24.36
C ALA A 12 6.82 11.57 -25.19
N GLN A 13 7.49 10.61 -24.55
CA GLN A 13 7.87 9.35 -25.20
C GLN A 13 6.64 8.51 -25.55
N GLN A 14 5.62 8.50 -24.69
CA GLN A 14 4.35 7.83 -24.94
C GLN A 14 3.56 8.52 -26.07
N ASP A 15 3.47 9.86 -26.06
CA ASP A 15 2.79 10.64 -27.10
C ASP A 15 3.39 10.40 -28.50
N ALA A 16 4.71 10.19 -28.59
CA ALA A 16 5.39 9.92 -29.85
C ALA A 16 4.92 8.62 -30.55
N LEU A 17 4.29 7.68 -29.81
CA LEU A 17 3.77 6.44 -30.38
C LEU A 17 2.41 6.62 -31.07
N LEU A 18 1.64 7.65 -30.70
CA LEU A 18 0.26 7.83 -31.14
C LEU A 18 0.08 7.86 -32.67
N PRO A 19 0.85 8.65 -33.45
CA PRO A 19 0.65 8.72 -34.89
C PRO A 19 0.82 7.36 -35.58
N HIS A 20 1.76 6.55 -35.08
CA HIS A 20 2.10 5.25 -35.63
C HIS A 20 1.09 4.15 -35.24
N VAL A 21 0.47 4.29 -34.06
CA VAL A 21 -0.62 3.41 -33.62
C VAL A 21 -1.90 3.76 -34.40
N GLU A 22 -2.21 5.05 -34.55
CA GLU A 22 -3.43 5.53 -35.20
C GLU A 22 -3.48 5.24 -36.69
N ASN A 23 -2.36 5.42 -37.39
CA ASN A 23 -2.29 5.13 -38.83
C ASN A 23 -2.04 3.65 -39.15
N GLY A 24 -1.99 2.78 -38.13
CA GLY A 24 -1.79 1.34 -38.29
C GLY A 24 -0.38 0.91 -38.66
N THR A 25 0.62 1.80 -38.61
CA THR A 25 2.03 1.44 -38.88
C THR A 25 2.52 0.39 -37.88
N VAL A 26 2.09 0.49 -36.61
CA VAL A 26 2.47 -0.46 -35.57
C VAL A 26 1.26 -0.97 -34.76
N THR A 27 1.21 -2.28 -34.55
CA THR A 27 0.44 -2.85 -33.44
C THR A 27 1.28 -2.74 -32.17
N LEU A 28 0.85 -1.91 -31.23
CA LEU A 28 1.53 -1.72 -29.94
C LEU A 28 1.08 -2.79 -28.94
N ILE A 29 2.05 -3.46 -28.32
CA ILE A 29 1.85 -4.33 -27.16
C ILE A 29 2.74 -3.80 -26.04
N GLY A 30 2.13 -3.16 -25.04
CA GLY A 30 2.83 -2.69 -23.84
C GLY A 30 2.67 -3.69 -22.70
N ALA A 31 3.76 -3.99 -21.99
CA ALA A 31 3.73 -4.72 -20.73
C ALA A 31 4.08 -3.78 -19.57
N THR A 32 3.46 -4.00 -18.41
CA THR A 32 3.71 -3.26 -17.18
C THR A 32 3.28 -4.10 -15.98
N THR A 33 4.04 -4.03 -14.90
CA THR A 33 3.64 -4.51 -13.58
C THR A 33 2.80 -3.49 -12.80
N GLU A 34 2.85 -2.22 -13.18
CA GLU A 34 2.07 -1.15 -12.57
C GLU A 34 0.67 -1.03 -13.14
N ASN A 35 -0.24 -0.45 -12.35
CA ASN A 35 -1.59 -0.15 -12.81
C ASN A 35 -1.54 0.87 -13.96
N PRO A 36 -1.96 0.48 -15.18
CA PRO A 36 -1.77 1.28 -16.38
C PRO A 36 -2.56 2.60 -16.36
N SER A 37 -3.61 2.71 -15.54
CA SER A 37 -4.41 3.94 -15.44
C SER A 37 -3.66 5.12 -14.79
N PHE A 38 -2.59 4.85 -14.04
CA PHE A 38 -1.75 5.90 -13.44
C PHE A 38 -0.57 6.27 -14.33
N GLU A 39 0.07 5.28 -14.96
CA GLU A 39 1.36 5.46 -15.62
C GLU A 39 1.28 5.56 -17.15
N VAL A 40 0.17 5.15 -17.76
CA VAL A 40 -0.03 5.24 -19.22
C VAL A 40 -1.00 6.38 -19.55
N ILE A 41 -0.61 7.21 -20.52
CA ILE A 41 -1.42 8.36 -20.93
C ILE A 41 -2.79 7.92 -21.46
N SER A 42 -3.83 8.67 -21.13
CA SER A 42 -5.21 8.33 -21.51
C SER A 42 -5.40 8.21 -23.03
N ALA A 43 -4.63 8.96 -23.83
CA ALA A 43 -4.65 8.90 -25.28
C ALA A 43 -4.23 7.52 -25.83
N LEU A 44 -3.13 6.94 -25.31
CA LEU A 44 -2.71 5.59 -25.67
C LEU A 44 -3.69 4.55 -25.14
N LEU A 45 -4.13 4.67 -23.88
CA LEU A 45 -5.09 3.73 -23.28
C LEU A 45 -6.38 3.64 -24.10
N SER A 46 -6.88 4.75 -24.64
CA SER A 46 -8.09 4.74 -25.48
C SER A 46 -7.93 3.98 -26.81
N ARG A 47 -6.70 3.68 -27.24
CA ARG A 47 -6.36 2.93 -28.46
C ARG A 47 -5.81 1.52 -28.16
N CYS A 48 -5.66 1.17 -26.87
CA CYS A 48 -5.15 -0.11 -26.42
C CYS A 48 -6.22 -0.89 -25.67
N ARG A 49 -6.21 -2.21 -25.79
CA ARG A 49 -7.04 -3.10 -24.97
C ARG A 49 -6.24 -3.54 -23.76
N VAL A 50 -6.73 -3.26 -22.57
CA VAL A 50 -6.08 -3.68 -21.31
C VAL A 50 -6.46 -5.14 -21.02
N ILE A 51 -5.45 -6.00 -20.87
CA ILE A 51 -5.61 -7.40 -20.48
C ILE A 51 -4.86 -7.60 -19.17
N ILE A 52 -5.57 -8.10 -18.16
CA ILE A 52 -4.98 -8.39 -16.85
C ILE A 52 -4.45 -9.83 -16.88
N ILE A 53 -3.14 -9.98 -16.73
CA ILE A 53 -2.49 -11.28 -16.57
C ILE A 53 -2.29 -11.53 -15.08
N LYS A 54 -2.78 -12.66 -14.59
CA LYS A 54 -2.60 -13.06 -13.18
C LYS A 54 -1.31 -13.85 -13.02
N ALA A 55 -0.73 -13.81 -11.82
CA ALA A 55 0.33 -14.71 -11.42
C ALA A 55 -0.10 -16.18 -11.62
N LEU A 56 0.85 -17.01 -12.04
CA LEU A 56 0.59 -18.42 -12.32
C LEU A 56 0.36 -19.21 -11.04
N ALA A 57 -0.52 -20.21 -11.09
CA ALA A 57 -0.66 -21.14 -9.98
C ALA A 57 0.60 -22.02 -9.86
N PRO A 58 0.91 -22.57 -8.67
CA PRO A 58 2.06 -23.45 -8.50
C PRO A 58 2.06 -24.63 -9.49
N GLU A 59 0.89 -25.17 -9.84
CA GLU A 59 0.75 -26.28 -10.77
C GLU A 59 1.13 -25.89 -12.22
N ASP A 60 0.83 -24.64 -12.61
CA ASP A 60 1.21 -24.09 -13.91
C ASP A 60 2.72 -23.87 -13.99
N ILE A 61 3.33 -23.35 -12.91
CA ILE A 61 4.79 -23.21 -12.81
C ILE A 61 5.47 -24.59 -12.86
N GLU A 62 4.94 -25.58 -12.13
CA GLU A 62 5.45 -26.96 -12.19
C GLU A 62 5.42 -27.49 -13.63
N SER A 63 4.32 -27.26 -14.36
CA SER A 63 4.19 -27.65 -15.77
C SER A 63 5.24 -26.99 -16.68
N ILE A 64 5.52 -25.70 -16.47
CA ILE A 64 6.56 -24.96 -17.20
C ILE A 64 7.95 -25.54 -16.90
N LEU A 65 8.28 -25.77 -15.63
CA LEU A 65 9.56 -26.34 -15.20
C LEU A 65 9.76 -27.75 -15.76
N GLN A 66 8.71 -28.59 -15.71
CA GLN A 66 8.73 -29.94 -16.28
C GLN A 66 8.93 -29.91 -17.79
N ARG A 67 8.37 -28.93 -18.50
CA ARG A 67 8.61 -28.74 -19.93
C ARG A 67 10.06 -28.39 -20.20
N ALA A 68 10.64 -27.45 -19.46
CA ALA A 68 12.04 -27.07 -19.59
C ALA A 68 13.00 -28.25 -19.32
N LEU A 69 12.67 -29.13 -18.38
CA LEU A 69 13.46 -30.35 -18.12
C LEU A 69 13.40 -31.39 -19.24
N LYS A 70 12.29 -31.46 -19.99
CA LYS A 70 12.07 -32.47 -21.03
C LYS A 70 12.45 -32.00 -22.43
N ASP A 71 12.51 -30.69 -22.66
CA ASP A 71 12.82 -30.10 -23.95
C ASP A 71 14.30 -30.31 -24.32
N LYS A 72 14.56 -30.98 -25.45
CA LYS A 72 15.91 -31.33 -25.91
C LYS A 72 16.58 -30.21 -26.74
N GLU A 73 15.81 -29.25 -27.21
CA GLU A 73 16.28 -28.20 -28.12
C GLU A 73 16.54 -26.91 -27.35
N TYR A 74 15.58 -26.48 -26.54
CA TYR A 74 15.61 -25.21 -25.79
C TYR A 74 15.69 -25.40 -24.27
N GLY A 75 15.76 -26.64 -23.79
CA GLY A 75 15.80 -26.97 -22.36
C GLY A 75 16.90 -27.96 -21.99
N PHE A 76 16.69 -28.66 -20.88
CA PHE A 76 17.65 -29.59 -20.27
C PHE A 76 17.41 -31.06 -20.62
N GLY A 77 16.58 -31.36 -21.63
CA GLY A 77 16.23 -32.74 -22.00
C GLY A 77 17.39 -33.61 -22.52
N LYS A 78 18.57 -33.01 -22.75
CA LYS A 78 19.83 -33.71 -23.05
C LYS A 78 20.67 -34.03 -21.81
N ILE A 79 20.38 -33.38 -20.68
CA ILE A 79 21.04 -33.58 -19.39
C ILE A 79 20.20 -34.56 -18.58
N LYS A 80 20.85 -35.54 -17.95
CA LYS A 80 20.15 -36.43 -17.03
C LYS A 80 19.94 -35.71 -15.70
N VAL A 81 18.75 -35.14 -15.49
CA VAL A 81 18.39 -34.45 -14.25
C VAL A 81 17.70 -35.42 -13.28
N GLU A 82 18.29 -35.62 -12.10
CA GLU A 82 17.81 -36.51 -11.03
C GLU A 82 17.38 -35.71 -9.78
N GLY A 83 16.53 -36.30 -8.93
CA GLY A 83 16.03 -35.65 -7.70
C GLY A 83 14.96 -34.57 -7.91
N ALA A 84 14.56 -34.32 -9.16
CA ALA A 84 13.75 -33.17 -9.53
C ALA A 84 12.31 -33.17 -8.98
N THR A 85 11.65 -34.32 -8.75
CA THR A 85 10.18 -34.32 -8.57
C THR A 85 9.69 -33.49 -7.38
N GLN A 86 10.30 -33.62 -6.20
CA GLN A 86 9.89 -32.83 -5.03
C GLN A 86 10.49 -31.43 -5.06
N ALA A 87 11.76 -31.31 -5.50
CA ALA A 87 12.46 -30.04 -5.58
C ALA A 87 11.81 -29.06 -6.57
N ILE A 88 11.26 -29.57 -7.68
CA ILE A 88 10.53 -28.76 -8.67
C ILE A 88 9.20 -28.27 -8.11
N LYS A 89 8.49 -29.07 -7.33
CA LYS A 89 7.26 -28.63 -6.65
C LYS A 89 7.55 -27.52 -5.64
N HIS A 90 8.61 -27.68 -4.85
CA HIS A 90 9.03 -26.63 -3.93
C HIS A 90 9.45 -25.37 -4.66
N LEU A 91 10.23 -25.49 -5.75
CA LEU A 91 10.57 -24.34 -6.59
C LEU A 91 9.32 -23.65 -7.16
N ALA A 92 8.33 -24.41 -7.63
CA ALA A 92 7.11 -23.86 -8.18
C ALA A 92 6.34 -23.00 -7.17
N ILE A 93 6.29 -23.45 -5.91
CA ILE A 93 5.72 -22.68 -4.80
C ILE A 93 6.58 -21.45 -4.51
N MET A 94 7.89 -21.62 -4.38
CA MET A 94 8.82 -20.54 -4.01
C MET A 94 8.89 -19.43 -5.08
N ALA A 95 8.74 -19.78 -6.35
CA ALA A 95 8.70 -18.82 -7.45
C ALA A 95 7.49 -17.88 -7.41
N SER A 96 6.49 -18.16 -6.55
CA SER A 96 5.37 -17.26 -6.26
C SER A 96 4.62 -16.77 -7.50
N GLY A 97 4.48 -17.66 -8.50
CA GLY A 97 3.76 -17.38 -9.74
C GLY A 97 4.55 -16.67 -10.84
N ASP A 98 5.85 -16.41 -10.64
CA ASP A 98 6.76 -15.89 -11.67
C ASP A 98 7.55 -17.03 -12.35
N ALA A 99 7.18 -17.33 -13.61
CA ALA A 99 7.84 -18.35 -14.42
C ALA A 99 9.29 -18.01 -14.78
N ARG A 100 9.65 -16.72 -14.89
CA ARG A 100 11.01 -16.27 -15.18
C ARG A 100 11.92 -16.56 -13.99
N VAL A 101 11.49 -16.24 -12.78
CA VAL A 101 12.20 -16.59 -11.54
C VAL A 101 12.37 -18.10 -11.45
N ALA A 102 11.28 -18.86 -11.64
CA ALA A 102 11.32 -20.32 -11.61
C ALA A 102 12.36 -20.90 -12.58
N LEU A 103 12.33 -20.48 -13.86
CA LEU A 103 13.24 -20.97 -14.90
C LEU A 103 14.70 -20.56 -14.64
N ASN A 104 14.94 -19.32 -14.21
CA ASN A 104 16.29 -18.85 -13.88
C ASN A 104 16.88 -19.61 -12.69
N THR A 105 16.07 -19.85 -11.64
CA THR A 105 16.51 -20.63 -10.48
C THR A 105 16.77 -22.09 -10.85
N LEU A 106 15.92 -22.69 -11.69
CA LEU A 106 16.15 -24.04 -12.23
C LEU A 106 17.45 -24.10 -13.02
N GLU A 107 17.68 -23.15 -13.92
CA GLU A 107 18.91 -23.08 -14.71
C GLU A 107 20.15 -22.98 -13.83
N LEU A 108 20.12 -22.10 -12.82
CA LEU A 108 21.23 -21.93 -11.88
C LEU A 108 21.48 -23.22 -11.09
N ALA A 109 20.42 -23.89 -10.61
CA ALA A 109 20.53 -25.15 -9.89
C ALA A 109 21.13 -26.26 -10.77
N VAL A 110 20.64 -26.41 -12.02
CA VAL A 110 21.16 -27.40 -12.97
C VAL A 110 22.63 -27.14 -13.26
N LYS A 111 23.00 -25.89 -13.57
CA LYS A 111 24.40 -25.52 -13.85
C LYS A 111 25.32 -25.73 -12.65
N ALA A 112 24.83 -25.46 -11.44
CA ALA A 112 25.62 -25.60 -10.22
C ALA A 112 25.92 -27.07 -9.86
N SER A 113 25.05 -28.01 -10.23
CA SER A 113 25.26 -29.45 -9.95
C SER A 113 25.65 -30.28 -11.15
N LEU A 114 25.89 -29.67 -12.32
CA LEU A 114 26.23 -30.37 -13.55
C LEU A 114 27.62 -31.03 -13.47
N LYS A 115 27.66 -32.35 -13.63
CA LYS A 115 28.88 -33.17 -13.80
C LYS A 115 28.62 -34.29 -14.78
N ASP A 116 29.51 -34.50 -15.75
CA ASP A 116 29.41 -35.59 -16.75
C ASP A 116 28.01 -35.72 -17.41
N ASN A 117 27.41 -34.57 -17.77
CA ASN A 117 26.07 -34.47 -18.36
C ASN A 117 24.92 -35.02 -17.48
N GLN A 118 25.16 -35.10 -16.18
CA GLN A 118 24.18 -35.43 -15.15
C GLN A 118 24.11 -34.28 -14.13
N SER A 119 22.91 -34.01 -13.63
CA SER A 119 22.65 -32.97 -12.63
C SER A 119 21.72 -33.55 -11.57
N VAL A 120 22.04 -33.30 -10.30
CA VAL A 120 21.18 -33.67 -9.18
C VAL A 120 20.61 -32.40 -8.58
N ILE A 121 19.28 -32.28 -8.62
CA ILE A 121 18.57 -31.15 -8.04
C ILE A 121 18.03 -31.57 -6.67
N THR A 122 18.35 -30.78 -5.65
CA THR A 122 17.88 -30.95 -4.28
C THR A 122 17.21 -29.67 -3.78
N ASP A 123 16.37 -29.78 -2.76
CA ASP A 123 15.72 -28.61 -2.12
C ASP A 123 16.73 -27.58 -1.63
N GLU A 124 17.86 -28.04 -1.06
CA GLU A 124 18.91 -27.17 -0.56
C GLU A 124 19.54 -26.33 -1.68
N LEU A 125 19.78 -26.96 -2.84
CA LEU A 125 20.35 -26.30 -4.00
C LEU A 125 19.37 -25.29 -4.61
N ILE A 126 18.08 -25.62 -4.64
CA ILE A 126 17.01 -24.72 -5.07
C ILE A 126 16.98 -23.48 -4.16
N LYS A 127 16.97 -23.66 -2.83
CA LYS A 127 16.98 -22.55 -1.86
C LYS A 127 18.19 -21.63 -2.04
N GLN A 128 19.38 -22.19 -2.19
CA GLN A 128 20.61 -21.43 -2.43
C GLN A 128 20.56 -20.65 -3.76
N SER A 129 20.01 -21.27 -4.80
CA SER A 129 19.87 -20.65 -6.12
C SER A 129 18.84 -19.52 -6.12
N LEU A 130 17.75 -19.68 -5.36
CA LEU A 130 16.67 -18.71 -5.23
C LEU A 130 17.11 -17.46 -4.44
N GLN A 131 17.89 -17.62 -3.35
CA GLN A 131 18.43 -16.48 -2.59
C GLN A 131 19.27 -15.54 -3.46
N ARG A 132 20.04 -16.10 -4.41
CA ARG A 132 20.84 -15.31 -5.36
C ARG A 132 19.99 -14.55 -6.38
N THR A 133 18.78 -15.02 -6.68
CA THR A 133 17.86 -14.39 -7.63
C THR A 133 16.96 -13.33 -6.95
N HIS A 134 16.55 -13.53 -5.69
CA HIS A 134 15.73 -12.57 -4.94
C HIS A 134 16.46 -11.29 -4.49
N LEU A 135 17.80 -11.26 -4.45
CA LEU A 135 18.57 -10.03 -4.16
C LEU A 135 18.31 -8.90 -5.18
N VAL A 136 17.63 -9.20 -6.29
CA VAL A 136 17.25 -8.26 -7.36
C VAL A 136 15.81 -7.72 -7.19
N TYR A 137 15.10 -8.05 -6.10
CA TYR A 137 13.69 -7.71 -5.92
C TYR A 137 13.40 -6.20 -5.91
N ASP A 138 12.33 -5.83 -6.61
CA ASP A 138 11.90 -4.48 -6.91
C ASP A 138 11.12 -3.86 -5.75
N LYS A 139 11.72 -2.84 -5.12
CA LYS A 139 11.13 -2.08 -4.00
C LYS A 139 10.06 -1.07 -4.43
N GLY A 140 9.75 -0.95 -5.73
CA GLY A 140 8.84 0.06 -6.27
C GLY A 140 7.51 -0.43 -6.84
N GLY A 141 7.24 -1.74 -6.81
CA GLY A 141 6.16 -2.35 -7.59
C GLY A 141 4.73 -2.30 -7.01
N GLU A 142 3.70 -2.54 -7.84
CA GLU A 142 2.28 -2.67 -7.47
C GLU A 142 2.04 -3.54 -6.21
N GLU A 143 2.82 -4.61 -6.03
CA GLU A 143 2.68 -5.55 -4.90
C GLU A 143 2.92 -4.87 -3.54
N HIS A 144 3.79 -3.85 -3.48
CA HIS A 144 3.97 -3.00 -2.29
C HIS A 144 2.64 -2.35 -1.86
N PHE A 145 1.92 -1.78 -2.81
CA PHE A 145 0.61 -1.14 -2.57
C PHE A 145 -0.47 -2.16 -2.23
N ASN A 146 -0.43 -3.35 -2.83
CA ASN A 146 -1.37 -4.43 -2.53
C ASN A 146 -1.19 -4.95 -1.10
N LEU A 147 0.04 -5.18 -0.65
CA LEU A 147 0.34 -5.70 0.69
C LEU A 147 -0.07 -4.70 1.78
N ILE A 148 0.28 -3.41 1.65
CA ILE A 148 -0.13 -2.41 2.65
C ILE A 148 -1.64 -2.20 2.68
N SER A 149 -2.29 -2.28 1.51
CA SER A 149 -3.74 -2.22 1.35
C SER A 149 -4.42 -3.41 2.04
N ALA A 150 -3.86 -4.61 1.90
CA ALA A 150 -4.34 -5.81 2.56
C ALA A 150 -4.18 -5.72 4.09
N LEU A 151 -3.01 -5.27 4.58
CA LEU A 151 -2.78 -5.01 6.00
C LEU A 151 -3.84 -4.06 6.59
N HIS A 152 -4.08 -2.92 5.94
CA HIS A 152 -5.10 -1.94 6.36
C HIS A 152 -6.52 -2.53 6.36
N LYS A 153 -6.89 -3.28 5.31
CA LYS A 153 -8.21 -3.91 5.24
C LYS A 153 -8.39 -5.00 6.30
N SER A 154 -7.36 -5.79 6.59
CA SER A 154 -7.38 -6.81 7.64
C SER A 154 -7.55 -6.18 9.03
N MET A 155 -6.82 -5.11 9.34
CA MET A 155 -7.02 -4.39 10.60
C MET A 155 -8.42 -3.76 10.67
N ARG A 156 -8.92 -3.15 9.59
CA ARG A 156 -10.27 -2.56 9.53
C ARG A 156 -11.37 -3.61 9.74
N GLY A 157 -11.17 -4.80 9.17
CA GLY A 157 -12.03 -5.96 9.38
C GLY A 157 -11.83 -6.67 10.72
N SER A 158 -11.01 -6.11 11.62
CA SER A 158 -10.70 -6.66 12.94
C SER A 158 -10.20 -8.11 12.91
N ASN A 159 -9.38 -8.45 11.90
CA ASN A 159 -8.73 -9.76 11.78
C ASN A 159 -7.22 -9.63 12.08
N PRO A 160 -6.78 -9.86 13.34
CA PRO A 160 -5.39 -9.67 13.73
C PRO A 160 -4.45 -10.69 13.07
N ASP A 161 -4.89 -11.93 12.84
CA ASP A 161 -4.07 -12.98 12.23
C ASP A 161 -3.72 -12.65 10.77
N ALA A 162 -4.71 -12.24 9.99
CA ALA A 162 -4.50 -11.80 8.62
C ALA A 162 -3.63 -10.53 8.58
N ALA A 163 -3.83 -9.60 9.52
CA ALA A 163 -3.01 -8.39 9.60
C ALA A 163 -1.54 -8.72 9.91
N LEU A 164 -1.27 -9.64 10.84
CA LEU A 164 0.09 -10.13 11.13
C LEU A 164 0.72 -10.81 9.91
N TYR A 165 -0.05 -11.62 9.17
CA TYR A 165 0.45 -12.25 7.95
C TYR A 165 0.90 -11.22 6.90
N TRP A 166 0.07 -10.19 6.64
CA TRP A 166 0.44 -9.14 5.69
C TRP A 166 1.61 -8.28 6.16
N LEU A 167 1.69 -7.96 7.46
CA LEU A 167 2.86 -7.31 8.05
C LEU A 167 4.13 -8.15 7.82
N GLY A 168 4.09 -9.44 8.14
CA GLY A 168 5.22 -10.35 7.96
C GLY A 168 5.66 -10.42 6.50
N ARG A 169 4.71 -10.59 5.56
CA ARG A 169 5.00 -10.57 4.12
C ARG A 169 5.75 -9.31 3.67
N MET A 170 5.39 -8.15 4.19
CA MET A 170 6.10 -6.89 3.89
C MET A 170 7.50 -6.86 4.49
N LEU A 171 7.64 -7.20 5.78
CA LEU A 171 8.93 -7.16 6.47
C LEU A 171 9.93 -8.16 5.88
N GLU A 172 9.51 -9.39 5.60
CA GLU A 172 10.36 -10.42 5.00
C GLU A 172 10.70 -10.11 3.54
N ALA A 173 9.87 -9.33 2.83
CA ALA A 173 10.18 -8.81 1.50
C ALA A 173 11.12 -7.59 1.51
N GLY A 174 11.56 -7.13 2.69
CA GLY A 174 12.52 -6.03 2.84
C GLY A 174 11.90 -4.63 2.72
N GLU A 175 10.60 -4.51 3.01
CA GLU A 175 9.90 -3.23 3.13
C GLU A 175 10.55 -2.32 4.18
N ASP A 176 10.50 -0.99 3.97
CA ASP A 176 10.87 -0.04 5.01
C ASP A 176 9.90 -0.18 6.21
N PRO A 177 10.35 -0.61 7.41
CA PRO A 177 9.48 -0.73 8.58
C PRO A 177 8.84 0.61 8.97
N LEU A 178 9.49 1.73 8.67
CA LEU A 178 8.95 3.06 8.96
C LEU A 178 7.83 3.45 7.99
N TYR A 179 7.83 2.92 6.76
CA TYR A 179 6.69 3.07 5.86
C TYR A 179 5.45 2.41 6.45
N ILE A 180 5.58 1.17 6.93
CA ILE A 180 4.49 0.46 7.59
C ILE A 180 4.03 1.24 8.83
N ALA A 181 4.96 1.66 9.69
CA ALA A 181 4.64 2.41 10.90
C ALA A 181 3.87 3.73 10.64
N ARG A 182 4.24 4.50 9.60
CA ARG A 182 3.48 5.70 9.17
C ARG A 182 2.04 5.35 8.79
N ARG A 183 1.85 4.22 8.12
CA ARG A 183 0.52 3.73 7.71
C ARG A 183 -0.30 3.26 8.93
N LEU A 184 0.34 2.73 9.97
CA LEU A 184 -0.34 2.40 11.25
C LEU A 184 -0.81 3.65 11.99
N ILE A 185 0.00 4.72 12.03
CA ILE A 185 -0.42 6.03 12.58
C ILE A 185 -1.64 6.56 11.84
N ARG A 186 -1.63 6.52 10.50
CA ARG A 186 -2.78 6.94 9.70
C ARG A 186 -4.03 6.12 10.03
N PHE A 187 -3.89 4.81 10.12
CA PHE A 187 -4.98 3.90 10.47
C PHE A 187 -5.59 4.23 11.84
N ALA A 188 -4.75 4.50 12.84
CA ALA A 188 -5.20 4.83 14.19
C ALA A 188 -6.15 6.04 14.23
N SER A 189 -5.91 7.08 13.44
CA SER A 189 -6.80 8.25 13.38
C SER A 189 -8.00 8.09 12.44
N GLU A 190 -7.85 7.30 11.36
CA GLU A 190 -8.88 7.16 10.32
C GLU A 190 -9.94 6.10 10.64
N ASP A 191 -9.50 4.93 11.13
CA ASP A 191 -10.33 3.74 11.27
C ASP A 191 -10.68 3.40 12.73
N ILE A 192 -10.04 4.06 13.70
CA ILE A 192 -10.33 3.92 15.14
C ILE A 192 -10.75 5.28 15.73
N GLY A 193 -9.92 6.31 15.59
CA GLY A 193 -10.24 7.68 16.00
C GLY A 193 -10.65 7.76 17.48
N LEU A 194 -11.75 8.48 17.75
CA LEU A 194 -12.26 8.66 19.11
C LEU A 194 -12.94 7.40 19.70
N ALA A 195 -13.05 6.30 18.95
CA ALA A 195 -13.56 5.07 19.53
C ALA A 195 -12.56 4.45 20.54
N ASP A 196 -11.27 4.69 20.33
CA ASP A 196 -10.18 4.42 21.26
C ASP A 196 -9.01 5.40 21.00
N PRO A 197 -8.94 6.53 21.71
CA PRO A 197 -7.89 7.53 21.54
C PRO A 197 -6.47 7.00 21.78
N GLN A 198 -6.31 5.91 22.55
CA GLN A 198 -4.99 5.32 22.80
C GLN A 198 -4.37 4.67 21.56
N ALA A 199 -5.17 4.37 20.53
CA ALA A 199 -4.66 3.85 19.27
C ALA A 199 -3.61 4.77 18.63
N LEU A 200 -3.82 6.09 18.63
CA LEU A 200 -2.85 7.02 18.06
C LEU A 200 -1.56 7.08 18.89
N VAL A 201 -1.68 7.01 20.22
CA VAL A 201 -0.55 6.98 21.15
C VAL A 201 0.28 5.71 20.94
N GLN A 202 -0.37 4.54 20.91
CA GLN A 202 0.27 3.24 20.67
C GLN A 202 0.95 3.20 19.29
N ALA A 203 0.29 3.68 18.24
CA ALA A 203 0.87 3.71 16.90
C ALA A 203 2.08 4.65 16.80
N THR A 204 2.03 5.80 17.48
CA THR A 204 3.16 6.76 17.53
C THR A 204 4.33 6.19 18.33
N ALA A 205 4.07 5.55 19.46
CA ALA A 205 5.09 4.86 20.25
C ALA A 205 5.72 3.71 19.44
N GLY A 206 4.89 2.93 18.72
CA GLY A 206 5.35 1.88 17.82
C GLY A 206 6.25 2.41 16.70
N PHE A 207 5.90 3.56 16.09
CA PHE A 207 6.76 4.23 15.12
C PHE A 207 8.10 4.67 15.72
N GLN A 208 8.08 5.35 16.87
CA GLN A 208 9.30 5.82 17.52
C GLN A 208 10.22 4.67 17.90
N ALA A 209 9.65 3.59 18.47
CA ALA A 209 10.40 2.42 18.85
C ALA A 209 10.96 1.69 17.61
N ALA A 210 10.18 1.56 16.53
CA ALA A 210 10.68 1.00 15.27
C ALA A 210 11.79 1.85 14.64
N HIS A 211 11.71 3.18 14.73
CA HIS A 211 12.74 4.09 14.26
C HIS A 211 14.05 3.96 15.06
N ASN A 212 13.95 3.88 16.38
CA ASN A 212 15.12 3.82 17.25
C ASN A 212 15.81 2.46 17.22
N ILE A 213 15.06 1.38 17.01
CA ILE A 213 15.57 0.00 17.08
C ILE A 213 15.96 -0.54 15.69
N GLY A 214 15.12 -0.32 14.67
CA GLY A 214 15.32 -0.88 13.32
C GLY A 214 15.10 -2.40 13.22
N MET A 215 15.27 -2.94 12.02
CA MET A 215 15.19 -4.39 11.77
C MET A 215 16.50 -5.09 12.15
N PRO A 216 16.44 -6.37 12.60
CA PRO A 216 15.25 -7.23 12.67
C PRO A 216 14.36 -7.01 13.91
N GLU A 217 14.84 -6.39 14.98
CA GLU A 217 14.17 -6.37 16.29
C GLU A 217 12.86 -5.56 16.33
N CYS A 218 12.68 -4.59 15.42
CA CYS A 218 11.44 -3.83 15.35
C CYS A 218 10.23 -4.61 14.81
N ASN A 219 10.42 -5.82 14.28
CA ASN A 219 9.33 -6.63 13.74
C ASN A 219 8.23 -6.90 14.79
N VAL A 220 8.61 -7.26 16.02
CA VAL A 220 7.68 -7.55 17.12
C VAL A 220 7.01 -6.28 17.64
N ILE A 221 7.71 -5.14 17.58
CA ILE A 221 7.14 -3.82 17.92
C ILE A 221 5.97 -3.50 16.98
N LEU A 222 6.21 -3.63 15.67
CA LEU A 222 5.17 -3.40 14.66
C LEU A 222 4.04 -4.44 14.78
N ALA A 223 4.37 -5.70 15.08
CA ALA A 223 3.38 -6.74 15.30
C ALA A 223 2.46 -6.41 16.49
N GLN A 224 3.02 -5.95 17.61
CA GLN A 224 2.25 -5.49 18.76
C GLN A 224 1.30 -4.34 18.38
N THR A 225 1.80 -3.33 17.65
CA THR A 225 0.99 -2.21 17.18
C THR A 225 -0.14 -2.68 16.26
N VAL A 226 0.15 -3.55 15.29
CA VAL A 226 -0.86 -4.10 14.36
C VAL A 226 -1.95 -4.86 15.10
N VAL A 227 -1.59 -5.73 16.05
CA VAL A 227 -2.55 -6.51 16.84
C VAL A 227 -3.42 -5.60 17.71
N TYR A 228 -2.84 -4.56 18.31
CA TYR A 228 -3.59 -3.55 19.05
C TYR A 228 -4.64 -2.88 18.15
N LEU A 229 -4.21 -2.35 17.00
CA LEU A 229 -5.09 -1.63 16.08
C LEU A 229 -6.17 -2.53 15.44
N ALA A 230 -5.85 -3.80 15.17
CA ALA A 230 -6.80 -4.78 14.68
C ALA A 230 -7.92 -5.05 15.71
N ASN A 231 -7.60 -5.11 17.01
CA ASN A 231 -8.58 -5.38 18.05
C ASN A 231 -9.30 -4.13 18.59
N ALA A 232 -8.76 -2.93 18.36
CA ALA A 232 -9.37 -1.69 18.82
C ALA A 232 -10.78 -1.47 18.21
N PRO A 233 -11.71 -0.82 18.94
CA PRO A 233 -13.03 -0.50 18.41
C PRO A 233 -12.91 0.44 17.21
N LYS A 234 -13.65 0.15 16.13
CA LYS A 234 -13.55 0.90 14.87
C LYS A 234 -14.50 2.09 14.83
N SER A 235 -14.03 3.22 14.32
CA SER A 235 -14.85 4.37 13.97
C SER A 235 -14.16 5.24 12.93
N ASN A 236 -14.90 5.60 11.88
CA ASN A 236 -14.47 6.55 10.86
C ASN A 236 -15.19 7.90 10.95
N SER A 237 -15.76 8.23 12.11
CA SER A 237 -16.53 9.46 12.30
C SER A 237 -15.71 10.73 12.09
N LEU A 238 -14.48 10.78 12.62
CA LEU A 238 -13.56 11.90 12.42
C LEU A 238 -13.23 12.06 10.93
N TYR A 239 -12.96 10.95 10.25
CA TYR A 239 -12.66 10.95 8.82
C TYR A 239 -13.84 11.51 8.00
N LYS A 240 -15.06 11.02 8.24
CA LYS A 240 -16.27 11.52 7.57
C LYS A 240 -16.57 12.98 7.92
N ALA A 241 -16.41 13.37 9.18
CA ALA A 241 -16.62 14.74 9.63
C ALA A 241 -15.69 15.72 8.91
N TYR A 242 -14.40 15.37 8.82
CA TYR A 242 -13.42 16.20 8.13
C TYR A 242 -13.67 16.25 6.62
N GLN A 243 -14.07 15.13 6.00
CA GLN A 243 -14.48 15.13 4.59
C GLN A 243 -15.67 16.05 4.33
N ALA A 244 -16.66 16.09 5.22
CA ALA A 244 -17.79 17.00 5.11
C ALA A 244 -17.35 18.47 5.25
N VAL A 245 -16.40 18.78 6.14
CA VAL A 245 -15.79 20.12 6.23
C VAL A 245 -15.09 20.49 4.92
N GLN A 246 -14.30 19.58 4.35
CA GLN A 246 -13.60 19.82 3.08
C GLN A 246 -14.57 20.06 1.91
N GLN A 247 -15.74 19.41 1.92
CA GLN A 247 -16.79 19.65 0.94
C GLN A 247 -17.39 21.04 1.10
N ASP A 248 -17.78 21.42 2.32
CA ASP A 248 -18.40 22.72 2.59
C ASP A 248 -17.40 23.86 2.26
N VAL A 249 -16.12 23.76 2.63
CA VAL A 249 -15.08 24.74 2.29
C VAL A 249 -14.94 24.95 0.77
N LYS A 250 -15.18 23.92 -0.04
CA LYS A 250 -15.12 24.02 -1.52
C LYS A 250 -16.41 24.52 -2.13
N ALA A 251 -17.54 24.28 -1.47
CA ALA A 251 -18.88 24.53 -2.01
C ALA A 251 -19.49 25.86 -1.56
N THR A 252 -19.03 26.42 -0.43
CA THR A 252 -19.59 27.65 0.14
C THR A 252 -18.69 28.86 -0.11
N ILE A 253 -19.26 30.05 0.11
CA ILE A 253 -18.49 31.29 0.13
C ILE A 253 -17.50 31.20 1.28
N ASN A 254 -16.25 31.60 1.01
CA ASN A 254 -15.20 31.69 2.02
C ASN A 254 -15.47 32.89 2.95
N GLU A 255 -16.48 32.76 3.81
CA GLU A 255 -16.86 33.75 4.79
C GLU A 255 -15.75 33.92 5.84
N GLY A 256 -15.52 35.17 6.23
CA GLY A 256 -14.56 35.47 7.29
C GLY A 256 -15.03 34.96 8.66
N VAL A 257 -14.09 34.81 9.58
CA VAL A 257 -14.38 34.46 10.99
C VAL A 257 -15.38 35.46 11.58
N PRO A 258 -16.43 35.00 12.31
CA PRO A 258 -17.35 35.88 13.05
C PRO A 258 -16.62 36.89 13.94
N LEU A 259 -17.10 38.14 14.00
CA LEU A 259 -16.41 39.24 14.70
C LEU A 259 -16.11 38.91 16.17
N HIS A 260 -17.05 38.28 16.88
CA HIS A 260 -16.88 37.89 18.29
C HIS A 260 -15.84 36.77 18.50
N LEU A 261 -15.41 36.06 17.46
CA LEU A 261 -14.34 35.05 17.54
C LEU A 261 -12.99 35.58 17.05
N ARG A 262 -12.93 36.82 16.52
CA ARG A 262 -11.68 37.42 16.06
C ARG A 262 -10.83 37.87 17.24
N ASN A 263 -9.52 37.72 17.08
CA ASN A 263 -8.55 38.28 18.01
C ASN A 263 -8.56 39.82 17.92
N ALA A 264 -8.54 40.52 19.06
CA ALA A 264 -8.57 41.99 19.15
C ALA A 264 -7.40 42.55 19.99
N PRO A 265 -6.14 42.36 19.58
CA PRO A 265 -4.97 42.76 20.36
C PRO A 265 -4.70 44.27 20.34
N THR A 266 -5.23 45.01 19.37
CA THR A 266 -5.02 46.47 19.23
C THR A 266 -6.29 47.24 19.56
N ASP A 267 -6.15 48.51 19.96
CA ASP A 267 -7.30 49.36 20.29
C ASP A 267 -8.20 49.62 19.08
N LEU A 268 -7.62 49.85 17.91
CA LEU A 268 -8.37 49.97 16.65
C LEU A 268 -9.21 48.72 16.36
N MET A 269 -8.69 47.52 16.62
CA MET A 269 -9.43 46.27 16.41
C MET A 269 -10.64 46.15 17.36
N LYS A 270 -10.49 46.58 18.61
CA LYS A 270 -11.60 46.64 19.58
C LYS A 270 -12.64 47.68 19.17
N GLU A 271 -12.20 48.84 18.69
CA GLU A 271 -13.07 49.92 18.20
C GLU A 271 -13.93 49.47 17.01
N VAL A 272 -13.39 48.65 16.10
CA VAL A 272 -14.15 48.08 14.98
C VAL A 272 -14.92 46.79 15.35
N GLY A 273 -15.02 46.46 16.64
CA GLY A 273 -15.88 45.40 17.17
C GLY A 273 -15.28 43.99 17.16
N TYR A 274 -13.96 43.83 17.00
CA TYR A 274 -13.35 42.50 17.07
C TYR A 274 -13.40 41.98 18.51
N GLY A 275 -13.75 40.71 18.67
CA GLY A 275 -13.91 40.07 19.99
C GLY A 275 -15.12 40.59 20.79
N GLN A 276 -15.86 41.57 20.27
CA GLN A 276 -17.01 42.13 20.96
C GLN A 276 -18.12 41.07 21.06
N GLY A 277 -18.62 40.83 22.27
CA GLY A 277 -19.65 39.83 22.53
C GLY A 277 -19.15 38.40 22.64
N TYR A 278 -17.82 38.17 22.63
CA TYR A 278 -17.25 36.87 22.95
C TYR A 278 -17.62 36.46 24.38
N LYS A 279 -18.17 35.27 24.53
CA LYS A 279 -18.42 34.64 25.81
C LYS A 279 -17.33 33.60 26.07
N TYR A 280 -16.55 33.81 27.11
CA TYR A 280 -15.48 32.90 27.52
C TYR A 280 -16.05 31.81 28.43
N ASN A 281 -16.28 30.62 27.88
CA ASN A 281 -16.98 29.52 28.57
C ASN A 281 -16.54 29.25 30.02
N PRO A 282 -15.24 29.27 30.39
CA PRO A 282 -14.82 29.04 31.78
C PRO A 282 -15.31 30.07 32.81
N ASP A 283 -15.77 31.25 32.40
CA ASP A 283 -16.34 32.27 33.30
C ASP A 283 -17.83 32.05 33.62
N TYR A 284 -18.44 31.01 33.05
CA TYR A 284 -19.86 30.70 33.21
C TYR A 284 -20.05 29.34 33.87
N ASP A 285 -20.91 29.28 34.89
CA ASP A 285 -21.24 28.03 35.59
C ASP A 285 -22.11 27.09 34.74
N GLU A 286 -22.84 27.65 33.76
CA GLU A 286 -23.75 26.92 32.89
C GLU A 286 -23.28 26.94 31.42
N PRO A 287 -23.71 25.97 30.59
CA PRO A 287 -23.36 25.94 29.17
C PRO A 287 -23.73 27.23 28.45
N VAL A 288 -22.71 27.85 27.85
CA VAL A 288 -22.85 29.12 27.17
C VAL A 288 -23.39 28.93 25.75
N GLU A 289 -24.54 29.55 25.45
CA GLU A 289 -25.02 29.67 24.07
C GLU A 289 -24.22 30.73 23.30
N GLN A 290 -23.45 30.27 22.32
CA GLN A 290 -22.65 31.09 21.41
C GLN A 290 -22.50 30.38 20.06
N ASP A 291 -22.63 31.11 18.96
CA ASP A 291 -22.37 30.58 17.62
C ASP A 291 -20.85 30.53 17.36
N TYR A 292 -20.34 29.37 16.93
CA TYR A 292 -18.92 29.18 16.61
C TYR A 292 -18.64 29.04 15.11
N LEU A 293 -19.69 28.75 14.33
CA LEU A 293 -19.63 28.68 12.87
C LEU A 293 -20.08 30.00 12.26
N PRO A 294 -19.65 30.32 11.02
CA PRO A 294 -20.18 31.46 10.30
C PRO A 294 -21.70 31.34 10.11
N PRO A 295 -22.42 32.47 9.93
CA PRO A 295 -23.88 32.47 9.82
C PRO A 295 -24.44 31.50 8.77
N SER A 296 -23.78 31.34 7.63
CA SER A 296 -24.21 30.40 6.59
C SER A 296 -24.12 28.93 6.98
N LEU A 297 -23.31 28.59 7.97
CA LEU A 297 -23.13 27.23 8.49
C LEU A 297 -23.78 27.05 9.86
N LYS A 298 -24.63 27.99 10.30
CA LYS A 298 -25.30 27.91 11.59
C LYS A 298 -26.11 26.61 11.70
N GLY A 299 -25.88 25.86 12.78
CA GLY A 299 -26.55 24.58 13.04
C GLY A 299 -25.99 23.39 12.26
N ARG A 300 -24.99 23.58 11.38
CA ARG A 300 -24.29 22.48 10.70
C ARG A 300 -23.60 21.60 11.73
N LYS A 301 -23.79 20.28 11.61
CA LYS A 301 -23.17 19.27 12.48
C LYS A 301 -22.27 18.38 11.66
N TYR A 302 -20.97 18.40 11.97
CA TYR A 302 -19.98 17.51 11.33
C TYR A 302 -19.72 16.24 12.14
N LEU A 303 -19.83 16.34 13.48
CA LEU A 303 -19.62 15.23 14.40
C LEU A 303 -20.94 14.86 15.10
N ASP A 304 -21.19 13.57 15.26
CA ASP A 304 -22.27 13.06 16.11
C ASP A 304 -21.73 12.78 17.52
N ASN A 305 -21.98 13.72 18.44
CA ASN A 305 -21.39 13.73 19.78
C ASN A 305 -21.91 12.62 20.70
N LYS A 306 -23.02 11.93 20.36
CA LYS A 306 -23.65 10.93 21.24
C LYS A 306 -22.76 9.73 21.58
N ASN A 307 -21.73 9.46 20.76
CA ASN A 307 -20.89 8.27 20.90
C ASN A 307 -19.54 8.52 21.60
N TYR A 308 -19.20 9.77 21.94
CA TYR A 308 -17.84 10.13 22.39
C TYR A 308 -17.77 10.70 23.80
N GLN A 309 -18.87 11.23 24.35
CA GLN A 309 -18.88 11.88 25.68
C GLN A 309 -18.58 10.93 26.84
N SER A 310 -18.68 9.60 26.66
CA SER A 310 -18.30 8.61 27.68
C SER A 310 -16.87 8.08 27.52
N LYS A 311 -16.18 8.47 26.44
CA LYS A 311 -14.84 7.95 26.06
C LYS A 311 -13.73 9.01 26.12
N ILE A 312 -14.11 10.27 26.30
CA ILE A 312 -13.25 11.46 26.48
C ILE A 312 -13.55 12.00 27.87
#